data_AF-A0A938GC19-F1
#
_entry.id   AF-A0A938GC19-F1
#
_cell.length_a   1.000
_cell.length_b   1.000
_cell.length_c   1.000
_cell.angle_alpha   90.00
_cell.angle_beta   90.00
_cell.angle_gamma   90.00
#
_symmetry.space_group_name_H-M   'P 1'
#
loop_
_entity.id
_entity.type
_entity.pdbx_description
1 polymer ?
#
loop_
_entity_poly.entity_id
_entity_poly.type
_entity_poly.pdbx_seq_one_letter_code
_entity_poly.pdbx_strand_id
1 'polypeptide(L)'
;MNTTLPYPILACLLVTLHAVGAVSDGFDYPIGSDRNRRYTEAADGDGWYSAQEFGDFYSVNGKYHLGEDWNAETGGNTDCGLPVYAASSGTIVFAGTGTGWGKVIIVRHDLPDGTQVETLYGHLQNQLKTSGSVSRSVQIGTIGNGDGAVSSCHLHFEVRFSNCPNWGSPGPGYSAAPKPTGWTDPSDFIDARRSLSTTPQTGSIRVSIVPQAAAEAGAQWRVVGETAWRNSGTIKADVALGEYQVEFKTIAGWGPVPPNKVVTLTAANREIWINSDAYSQVQQLGSIRVSIVPQAAADAGAQWRVVGETTWRNSGTISLARFA
;
A
#
# COMPACT_ATOMS: atom_id res chain seq x y z
N MET A 1 -48.99 31.18 11.05
CA MET A 1 -48.20 30.43 10.06
C MET A 1 -46.83 31.08 9.94
N ASN A 2 -45.79 30.50 10.53
CA ASN A 2 -44.46 30.42 9.91
C ASN A 2 -43.57 29.54 10.79
N THR A 3 -43.26 28.34 10.33
CA THR A 3 -42.38 27.37 10.99
C THR A 3 -41.02 27.41 10.30
N THR A 4 -40.02 28.01 10.94
CA THR A 4 -38.62 27.93 10.48
C THR A 4 -38.00 26.63 10.98
N LEU A 5 -37.64 25.74 10.05
CA LEU A 5 -36.88 24.52 10.32
C LEU A 5 -35.37 24.85 10.45
N PRO A 6 -34.61 24.18 11.34
CA PRO A 6 -33.17 24.36 11.42
C PRO A 6 -32.46 23.55 10.32
N TYR A 7 -31.48 24.16 9.66
CA TYR A 7 -30.57 23.52 8.72
C TYR A 7 -29.67 22.50 9.45
N PRO A 8 -29.40 21.31 8.89
CA PRO A 8 -28.42 20.41 9.47
C PRO A 8 -27.00 20.94 9.21
N ILE A 9 -26.22 21.04 10.28
CA ILE A 9 -24.78 21.30 10.22
C ILE A 9 -24.14 20.08 9.58
N LEU A 10 -23.68 20.24 8.33
CA LEU A 10 -22.84 19.25 7.67
C LEU A 10 -21.49 19.26 8.38
N ALA A 11 -21.26 18.31 9.27
CA ALA A 11 -19.93 18.04 9.81
C ALA A 11 -19.07 17.50 8.65
N CYS A 12 -18.44 18.41 7.91
CA CYS A 12 -17.40 18.07 6.96
C CYS A 12 -16.23 17.54 7.79
N LEU A 13 -16.13 16.22 7.91
CA LEU A 13 -14.94 15.55 8.42
C LEU A 13 -13.80 15.95 7.48
N LEU A 14 -13.00 16.93 7.90
CA LEU A 14 -11.71 17.22 7.30
C LEU A 14 -10.86 15.98 7.57
N VAL A 15 -10.90 15.02 6.65
CA VAL A 15 -9.76 14.12 6.47
C VAL A 15 -8.65 15.05 6.04
N THR A 16 -7.74 15.36 6.95
CA THR A 16 -6.44 15.92 6.60
C THR A 16 -5.78 14.89 5.70
N LEU A 17 -5.97 15.07 4.40
CA LEU A 17 -5.14 14.44 3.39
C LEU A 17 -3.74 14.99 3.67
N HIS A 18 -2.96 14.26 4.46
CA HIS A 18 -1.52 14.44 4.44
C HIS A 18 -1.16 14.35 2.98
N ALA A 19 -0.57 15.42 2.43
CA ALA A 19 -0.10 15.43 1.06
C ALA A 19 0.72 14.16 0.89
N VAL A 20 0.15 13.19 0.18
CA VAL A 20 0.85 11.98 -0.19
C VAL A 20 2.04 12.50 -0.98
N GLY A 21 3.25 12.28 -0.47
CA GLY A 21 4.47 12.64 -1.19
C GLY A 21 4.32 12.12 -2.62
N ALA A 22 4.67 12.95 -3.60
CA ALA A 22 4.44 12.59 -5.00
C ALA A 22 5.09 11.22 -5.28
N VAL A 23 4.25 10.24 -5.65
CA VAL A 23 4.68 8.90 -6.06
C VAL A 23 5.70 9.06 -7.19
N SER A 24 6.82 8.34 -7.10
CA SER A 24 7.90 8.39 -8.08
C SER A 24 7.40 8.02 -9.47
N ASP A 25 7.76 8.84 -10.47
CA ASP A 25 7.57 8.57 -11.89
C ASP A 25 8.83 7.99 -12.56
N GLY A 26 9.86 7.71 -11.76
CA GLY A 26 11.15 7.21 -12.18
C GLY A 26 12.32 7.94 -11.52
N PHE A 27 13.52 7.55 -11.91
CA PHE A 27 14.78 8.02 -11.32
C PHE A 27 15.72 8.60 -12.37
N ASP A 28 16.42 9.67 -11.96
CA ASP A 28 17.50 10.31 -12.68
C ASP A 28 18.83 10.16 -11.93
N TYR A 29 19.94 10.19 -12.68
CA TYR A 29 21.24 10.44 -12.07
C TYR A 29 21.23 11.81 -11.39
N PRO A 30 21.79 11.92 -10.17
CA PRO A 30 21.72 13.14 -9.36
C PRO A 30 22.73 14.22 -9.78
N ILE A 31 23.34 14.07 -10.94
CA ILE A 31 24.46 14.84 -11.49
C ILE A 31 24.17 15.29 -12.92
N GLY A 32 24.97 16.24 -13.41
CA GLY A 32 24.83 16.81 -14.75
C GLY A 32 23.56 17.63 -14.94
N SER A 33 23.42 18.29 -16.10
CA SER A 33 22.34 19.27 -16.35
C SER A 33 21.19 18.72 -17.20
N ASP A 34 21.40 17.59 -17.88
CA ASP A 34 20.37 16.95 -18.69
C ASP A 34 19.77 15.76 -17.96
N ARG A 35 18.52 15.91 -17.50
CA ARG A 35 17.78 14.85 -16.83
C ARG A 35 17.49 13.64 -17.73
N ASN A 36 17.47 13.80 -19.04
CA ASN A 36 17.19 12.70 -19.98
C ASN A 36 18.45 11.91 -20.33
N ARG A 37 19.62 12.41 -19.94
CA ARG A 37 20.89 11.74 -20.20
C ARG A 37 21.04 10.54 -19.28
N ARG A 38 21.52 9.45 -19.87
CA ARG A 38 22.11 8.33 -19.14
C ARG A 38 23.60 8.63 -19.02
N TYR A 39 24.12 8.53 -17.81
CA TYR A 39 25.55 8.55 -17.58
C TYR A 39 26.02 7.11 -17.40
N THR A 40 27.23 6.81 -17.83
CA THR A 40 27.84 5.51 -17.57
C THR A 40 28.87 5.62 -16.46
N GLU A 41 29.22 4.50 -15.85
CA GLU A 41 30.26 4.48 -14.81
C GLU A 41 31.67 4.70 -15.40
N ALA A 42 31.83 4.56 -16.72
CA ALA A 42 33.09 4.71 -17.41
C ALA A 42 33.37 6.17 -17.80
N ALA A 43 34.64 6.55 -17.80
CA ALA A 43 35.09 7.81 -18.39
C ALA A 43 35.10 7.71 -19.94
N ASP A 44 33.93 7.92 -20.55
CA ASP A 44 33.67 7.71 -21.98
C ASP A 44 33.38 9.01 -22.77
N GLY A 45 33.53 10.18 -22.14
CA GLY A 45 33.26 11.48 -22.73
C GLY A 45 31.84 11.99 -22.52
N ASP A 46 31.04 11.32 -21.68
CA ASP A 46 29.70 11.79 -21.35
C ASP A 46 29.66 12.95 -20.32
N GLY A 47 30.82 13.27 -19.75
CA GLY A 47 31.05 14.34 -18.77
C GLY A 47 31.13 13.86 -17.33
N TRP A 48 30.76 12.62 -17.02
CA TRP A 48 30.79 12.05 -15.67
C TRP A 48 31.30 10.61 -15.67
N TYR A 49 31.77 10.13 -14.52
CA TYR A 49 32.14 8.73 -14.32
C TYR A 49 32.04 8.35 -12.84
N SER A 50 31.98 7.06 -12.56
CA SER A 50 32.06 6.52 -11.20
C SER A 50 33.53 6.25 -10.86
N ALA A 51 34.08 7.01 -9.90
CA ALA A 51 35.46 6.86 -9.44
C ALA A 51 35.63 5.70 -8.44
N GLN A 52 34.54 5.31 -7.77
CA GLN A 52 34.47 4.14 -6.91
C GLN A 52 33.06 3.55 -7.01
N GLU A 53 32.95 2.34 -7.55
CA GLU A 53 31.66 1.69 -7.82
C GLU A 53 31.06 1.07 -6.55
N PHE A 54 29.79 0.72 -6.63
CA PHE A 54 29.12 0.01 -5.55
C PHE A 54 29.73 -1.39 -5.35
N GLY A 55 30.04 -1.73 -4.10
CA GLY A 55 30.64 -3.02 -3.77
C GLY A 55 32.12 -3.13 -4.13
N ASP A 56 32.79 -2.04 -4.54
CA ASP A 56 34.22 -2.03 -4.77
C ASP A 56 35.01 -2.22 -3.48
N PHE A 57 36.02 -3.10 -3.51
CA PHE A 57 36.88 -3.33 -2.37
C PHE A 57 37.93 -2.22 -2.21
N TYR A 58 37.84 -1.47 -1.11
CA TYR A 58 38.81 -0.45 -0.76
C TYR A 58 39.92 -1.01 0.13
N SER A 59 41.09 -1.25 -0.48
CA SER A 59 42.23 -1.90 0.17
C SER A 59 42.77 -1.14 1.39
N VAL A 60 42.54 0.19 1.48
CA VAL A 60 43.01 1.03 2.58
C VAL A 60 42.29 0.72 3.89
N ASN A 61 40.97 0.44 3.85
CA ASN A 61 40.19 0.12 5.05
C ASN A 61 39.69 -1.33 5.11
N GLY A 62 39.98 -2.13 4.07
CA GLY A 62 39.62 -3.55 3.98
C GLY A 62 38.13 -3.80 3.90
N LYS A 63 37.36 -2.87 3.32
CA LYS A 63 35.90 -2.92 3.24
C LYS A 63 35.40 -2.60 1.83
N TYR A 64 34.13 -2.86 1.58
CA TYR A 64 33.47 -2.62 0.31
C TYR A 64 32.63 -1.35 0.35
N HIS A 65 32.62 -0.60 -0.75
CA HIS A 65 31.91 0.65 -0.89
C HIS A 65 30.38 0.46 -0.94
N LEU A 66 29.61 1.32 -0.27
CA LEU A 66 28.15 1.19 -0.16
C LEU A 66 27.35 2.12 -1.07
N GLY A 67 28.03 2.89 -1.91
CA GLY A 67 27.44 3.77 -2.90
C GLY A 67 28.28 3.80 -4.16
N GLU A 68 28.09 4.85 -4.93
CA GLU A 68 28.94 5.24 -6.04
C GLU A 68 29.50 6.63 -5.78
N ASP A 69 30.77 6.82 -6.08
CA ASP A 69 31.42 8.13 -6.03
C ASP A 69 31.51 8.72 -7.43
N TRP A 70 30.63 9.69 -7.71
CA TRP A 70 30.53 10.33 -9.01
C TRP A 70 31.42 11.56 -9.13
N ASN A 71 32.20 11.58 -10.21
CA ASN A 71 33.11 12.66 -10.56
C ASN A 71 32.82 13.20 -11.97
N ALA A 72 33.10 14.48 -12.19
CA ALA A 72 33.10 15.03 -13.54
C ALA A 72 34.41 14.69 -14.23
N GLU A 73 34.35 14.37 -15.53
CA GLU A 73 35.53 14.01 -16.33
C GLU A 73 36.53 15.16 -16.51
N THR A 74 36.15 16.38 -16.14
CA THR A 74 37.06 17.54 -16.12
C THR A 74 38.19 17.39 -15.09
N GLY A 75 38.01 16.54 -14.08
CA GLY A 75 39.05 16.05 -13.19
C GLY A 75 39.48 17.00 -12.05
N GLY A 76 40.09 16.42 -11.02
CA GLY A 76 40.53 17.17 -9.84
C GLY A 76 39.36 17.67 -8.99
N ASN A 77 39.40 18.93 -8.57
CA ASN A 77 38.35 19.55 -7.75
C ASN A 77 37.38 20.40 -8.58
N THR A 78 37.29 20.17 -9.88
CA THR A 78 36.33 20.86 -10.76
C THR A 78 34.87 20.62 -10.38
N ASP A 79 34.65 19.54 -9.61
CA ASP A 79 33.34 19.06 -9.24
C ASP A 79 32.75 19.88 -8.08
N CYS A 80 33.60 20.55 -7.29
CA CYS A 80 33.16 21.35 -6.16
C CYS A 80 32.16 22.43 -6.61
N GLY A 81 31.01 22.48 -5.95
CA GLY A 81 29.96 23.43 -6.27
C GLY A 81 29.07 23.05 -7.45
N LEU A 82 29.39 21.98 -8.21
CA LEU A 82 28.49 21.46 -9.23
C LEU A 82 27.14 21.04 -8.61
N PRO A 83 26.03 21.22 -9.33
CA PRO A 83 24.71 21.00 -8.79
C PRO A 83 24.44 19.50 -8.53
N VAL A 84 23.76 19.22 -7.41
CA VAL A 84 23.23 17.90 -7.06
C VAL A 84 21.71 17.96 -7.05
N TYR A 85 21.07 17.05 -7.76
CA TYR A 85 19.62 17.01 -7.96
C TYR A 85 18.98 15.81 -7.26
N ALA A 86 17.72 15.97 -6.84
CA ALA A 86 16.93 14.85 -6.35
C ALA A 86 16.72 13.83 -7.49
N ALA A 87 17.20 12.61 -7.29
CA ALA A 87 17.10 11.53 -8.26
C ALA A 87 15.64 11.19 -8.60
N SER A 88 14.71 11.35 -7.66
CA SER A 88 13.28 11.15 -7.87
C SER A 88 12.47 12.09 -6.99
N SER A 89 11.18 12.27 -7.32
CA SER A 89 10.21 12.87 -6.43
C SER A 89 10.13 12.09 -5.12
N GLY A 90 10.01 12.80 -3.99
CA GLY A 90 10.04 12.19 -2.68
C GLY A 90 9.99 13.21 -1.54
N THR A 91 10.32 12.76 -0.33
CA THR A 91 10.36 13.59 0.88
C THR A 91 11.74 13.51 1.52
N ILE A 92 12.32 14.65 1.88
CA ILE A 92 13.58 14.70 2.62
C ILE A 92 13.33 14.17 4.04
N VAL A 93 13.99 13.07 4.39
CA VAL A 93 13.89 12.41 5.71
C VAL A 93 15.12 12.67 6.57
N PHE A 94 16.22 13.13 5.98
CA PHE A 94 17.40 13.58 6.69
C PHE A 94 18.08 14.72 5.92
N ALA A 95 18.50 15.76 6.64
CA ALA A 95 19.46 16.74 6.16
C ALA A 95 20.32 17.21 7.33
N GLY A 96 21.61 16.91 7.29
CA GLY A 96 22.54 17.29 8.35
C GLY A 96 23.99 17.02 7.97
N THR A 97 24.88 17.07 8.96
CA THR A 97 26.32 16.77 8.80
C THR A 97 26.65 15.46 9.49
N GLY A 98 27.56 14.67 8.92
CA GLY A 98 28.09 13.45 9.51
C GLY A 98 29.61 13.40 9.45
N THR A 99 30.23 12.78 10.46
CA THR A 99 31.67 12.52 10.47
C THR A 99 32.04 11.59 9.32
N GLY A 100 33.04 11.98 8.52
CA GLY A 100 33.43 11.25 7.31
C GLY A 100 32.52 11.47 6.12
N TRP A 101 31.34 12.07 6.32
CA TRP A 101 30.36 12.33 5.28
C TRP A 101 30.34 13.79 4.81
N GLY A 102 30.68 14.75 5.67
CA GLY A 102 30.30 16.14 5.45
C GLY A 102 28.79 16.30 5.50
N LYS A 103 28.21 17.18 4.67
CA LYS A 103 26.75 17.35 4.60
C LYS A 103 26.11 16.24 3.78
N VAL A 104 24.98 15.75 4.29
CA VAL A 104 24.22 14.64 3.70
C VAL A 104 22.75 15.02 3.60
N ILE A 105 22.12 14.67 2.49
CA ILE A 105 20.66 14.64 2.35
C ILE A 105 20.23 13.19 2.13
N ILE A 106 19.10 12.79 2.71
CA ILE A 106 18.43 11.53 2.38
C ILE A 106 17.00 11.85 1.95
N VAL A 107 16.61 11.37 0.78
CA VAL A 107 15.25 11.49 0.25
C VAL A 107 14.59 10.12 0.21
N ARG A 108 13.40 10.00 0.77
CA ARG A 108 12.56 8.81 0.68
C ARG A 108 11.57 8.94 -0.47
N HIS A 109 11.42 7.88 -1.25
CA HIS A 109 10.57 7.81 -2.42
C HIS A 109 9.57 6.67 -2.27
N ASP A 110 8.31 6.95 -2.57
CA ASP A 110 7.26 5.95 -2.71
C ASP A 110 7.16 5.54 -4.19
N LEU A 111 7.32 4.25 -4.48
CA LEU A 111 7.19 3.71 -5.84
C LEU A 111 5.73 3.34 -6.16
N PRO A 112 5.33 3.27 -7.44
CA PRO A 112 3.95 2.93 -7.82
C PRO A 112 3.43 1.58 -7.33
N ASP A 113 4.32 0.64 -7.01
CA ASP A 113 3.97 -0.68 -6.47
C ASP A 113 3.85 -0.72 -4.93
N GLY A 114 4.02 0.44 -4.27
CA GLY A 114 3.98 0.58 -2.82
C GLY A 114 5.34 0.33 -2.13
N THR A 115 6.38 0.00 -2.89
CA THR A 115 7.74 -0.14 -2.35
C THR A 115 8.30 1.23 -1.97
N GLN A 116 9.02 1.30 -0.86
CA GLN A 116 9.79 2.49 -0.48
C GLN A 116 11.28 2.30 -0.73
N VAL A 117 11.91 3.34 -1.26
CA VAL A 117 13.37 3.42 -1.44
C VAL A 117 13.89 4.75 -0.92
N GLU A 118 15.13 4.77 -0.46
CA GLU A 118 15.84 5.98 -0.06
C GLU A 118 17.02 6.22 -0.97
N THR A 119 17.26 7.49 -1.30
CA THR A 119 18.49 7.94 -1.93
C THR A 119 19.29 8.79 -0.95
N LEU A 120 20.58 8.51 -0.83
CA LEU A 120 21.51 9.29 -0.01
C LEU A 120 22.44 10.11 -0.92
N TYR A 121 22.64 11.37 -0.57
CA TYR A 121 23.52 12.32 -1.26
C TYR A 121 24.56 12.81 -0.26
N GLY A 122 25.77 12.27 -0.33
CA GLY A 122 26.88 12.53 0.58
C GLY A 122 27.85 13.60 0.06
N HIS A 123 28.80 13.98 0.91
CA HIS A 123 29.89 14.90 0.60
C HIS A 123 29.47 16.28 0.09
N LEU A 124 28.24 16.70 0.37
CA LEU A 124 27.70 17.95 -0.16
C LEU A 124 28.44 19.16 0.44
N GLN A 125 28.72 20.17 -0.40
CA GLN A 125 29.19 21.47 0.05
C GLN A 125 28.04 22.33 0.59
N ASN A 126 26.87 22.29 -0.05
CA ASN A 126 25.68 23.04 0.37
C ASN A 126 24.43 22.16 0.33
N GLN A 127 23.53 22.38 1.28
CA GLN A 127 22.18 21.80 1.30
C GLN A 127 21.18 22.92 0.99
N LEU A 128 20.65 22.93 -0.24
CA LEU A 128 19.71 23.94 -0.71
C LEU A 128 18.26 23.64 -0.27
N LYS A 129 18.00 22.38 0.10
CA LYS A 129 16.75 21.90 0.69
C LYS A 129 17.07 21.00 1.87
N THR A 130 16.35 21.16 2.97
CA THR A 130 16.62 20.42 4.22
C THR A 130 15.40 19.72 4.81
N SER A 131 14.20 19.97 4.28
CA SER A 131 12.97 19.31 4.71
C SER A 131 11.87 19.42 3.66
N GLY A 132 10.81 18.63 3.84
CA GLY A 132 9.63 18.65 2.97
C GLY A 132 9.80 17.85 1.69
N SER A 133 8.83 18.00 0.79
CA SER A 133 8.82 17.29 -0.49
C SER A 133 9.74 17.94 -1.51
N VAL A 134 10.38 17.10 -2.33
CA VAL A 134 11.18 17.50 -3.48
C VAL A 134 10.65 16.80 -4.73
N SER A 135 10.69 17.51 -5.86
CA SER A 135 10.38 16.90 -7.16
C SER A 135 11.65 16.34 -7.80
N ARG A 136 11.48 15.31 -8.61
CA ARG A 136 12.54 14.76 -9.47
C ARG A 136 13.26 15.87 -10.25
N SER A 137 14.58 15.73 -10.36
CA SER A 137 15.51 16.68 -11.02
C SER A 137 15.53 18.10 -10.42
N VAL A 138 14.94 18.34 -9.25
CA VAL A 138 15.11 19.62 -8.53
C VAL A 138 16.46 19.62 -7.81
N GLN A 139 17.20 20.73 -7.94
CA GLN A 139 18.47 20.88 -7.24
C GLN A 139 18.25 20.92 -5.73
N ILE A 140 18.94 20.03 -5.01
CA ILE A 140 18.87 19.90 -3.54
C ILE A 140 20.17 20.28 -2.86
N GLY A 141 21.28 20.32 -3.59
CA GLY A 141 22.59 20.62 -3.03
C GLY A 141 23.64 20.95 -4.08
N THR A 142 24.88 20.99 -3.63
CA THR A 142 26.06 21.08 -4.49
C THR A 142 27.14 20.13 -4.00
N ILE A 143 27.92 19.57 -4.93
CA ILE A 143 29.05 18.69 -4.64
C ILE A 143 30.08 19.41 -3.77
N GLY A 144 30.72 18.68 -2.87
CA GLY A 144 31.81 19.14 -2.01
C GLY A 144 32.81 18.04 -1.74
N ASN A 145 33.66 18.26 -0.73
CA ASN A 145 34.73 17.36 -0.32
C ASN A 145 34.52 16.82 1.10
N GLY A 146 33.26 16.63 1.51
CA GLY A 146 32.94 16.11 2.84
C GLY A 146 33.41 17.02 3.99
N ASP A 147 33.39 18.35 3.82
CA ASP A 147 33.97 19.33 4.75
C ASP A 147 35.46 19.05 5.07
N GLY A 148 36.21 18.59 4.07
CA GLY A 148 37.62 18.21 4.18
C GLY A 148 37.87 16.76 4.62
N ALA A 149 36.83 15.95 4.77
CA ALA A 149 36.95 14.53 5.09
C ALA A 149 37.46 13.67 3.92
N VAL A 150 37.27 14.13 2.67
CA VAL A 150 37.77 13.46 1.46
C VAL A 150 38.72 14.40 0.68
N SER A 151 39.72 13.82 0.03
CA SER A 151 40.81 14.56 -0.61
C SER A 151 40.42 15.28 -1.90
N SER A 152 39.33 14.85 -2.54
CA SER A 152 38.80 15.45 -3.78
C SER A 152 37.28 15.57 -3.73
N CYS A 153 36.74 16.59 -4.40
CA CYS A 153 35.29 16.76 -4.52
C CYS A 153 34.68 15.67 -5.39
N HIS A 154 33.61 15.06 -4.91
CA HIS A 154 32.78 14.08 -5.62
C HIS A 154 31.42 13.97 -4.92
N LEU A 155 30.45 13.35 -5.59
CA LEU A 155 29.19 12.99 -4.97
C LEU A 155 29.22 11.51 -4.58
N HIS A 156 29.15 11.21 -3.28
CA HIS A 156 28.77 9.86 -2.83
C HIS A 156 27.26 9.70 -2.95
N PHE A 157 26.80 8.72 -3.71
CA PHE A 157 25.39 8.45 -3.94
C PHE A 157 25.02 7.01 -3.58
N GLU A 158 23.91 6.83 -2.85
CA GLU A 158 23.40 5.48 -2.54
C GLU A 158 21.93 5.33 -2.87
N VAL A 159 21.53 4.10 -3.15
CA VAL A 159 20.13 3.66 -3.15
C VAL A 159 19.92 2.56 -2.12
N ARG A 160 18.89 2.72 -1.29
CA ARG A 160 18.57 1.80 -0.19
C ARG A 160 17.11 1.36 -0.25
N PHE A 161 16.85 0.11 0.13
CA PHE A 161 15.51 -0.43 0.40
C PHE A 161 15.17 -0.35 1.89
N SER A 162 13.88 -0.43 2.21
CA SER A 162 13.35 -0.27 3.57
C SER A 162 13.84 -1.31 4.60
N ASN A 163 14.44 -2.42 4.16
CA ASN A 163 15.09 -3.40 5.02
C ASN A 163 16.55 -3.08 5.34
N CYS A 164 17.07 -1.93 4.90
CA CYS A 164 18.38 -1.42 5.28
C CYS A 164 18.44 -1.13 6.80
N PRO A 165 19.41 -1.69 7.55
CA PRO A 165 19.60 -1.39 8.98
C PRO A 165 19.79 0.10 9.31
N ASN A 166 20.22 0.91 8.33
CA ASN A 166 20.47 2.34 8.46
C ASN A 166 19.41 3.18 7.72
N TRP A 167 18.19 2.67 7.55
CA TRP A 167 17.06 3.40 6.98
C TRP A 167 16.81 4.73 7.70
N GLY A 168 16.77 5.83 6.94
CA GLY A 168 16.58 7.20 7.43
C GLY A 168 17.79 7.82 8.14
N SER A 169 18.99 7.24 8.02
CA SER A 169 20.22 7.78 8.65
C SER A 169 21.45 7.55 7.76
N PRO A 170 22.49 8.41 7.79
CA PRO A 170 23.65 8.24 6.90
C PRO A 170 24.35 6.89 7.03
N GLY A 171 24.49 6.35 8.25
CA GLY A 171 25.12 5.05 8.46
C GLY A 171 26.60 5.03 8.04
N PRO A 172 27.16 3.84 7.77
CA PRO A 172 28.51 3.71 7.22
C PRO A 172 28.52 3.87 5.69
N GLY A 173 29.61 4.42 5.13
CA GLY A 173 29.86 4.42 3.68
C GLY A 173 30.56 3.15 3.17
N TYR A 174 30.97 2.27 4.08
CA TYR A 174 31.66 1.01 3.76
C TYR A 174 31.20 -0.15 4.66
N SER A 175 31.17 -1.37 4.11
CA SER A 175 30.79 -2.59 4.83
C SER A 175 31.78 -3.74 4.66
N ALA A 176 31.68 -4.73 5.55
CA ALA A 176 32.48 -5.97 5.44
C ALA A 176 32.01 -6.90 4.30
N ALA A 177 30.77 -6.74 3.83
CA ALA A 177 30.22 -7.47 2.68
C ALA A 177 30.08 -6.51 1.49
N PRO A 178 30.21 -6.98 0.24
CA PRO A 178 30.08 -6.13 -0.95
C PRO A 178 28.65 -5.64 -1.19
N LYS A 179 27.64 -6.41 -0.75
CA LYS A 179 26.23 -6.04 -0.87
C LYS A 179 25.45 -6.46 0.38
N PRO A 180 25.54 -5.69 1.48
CA PRO A 180 24.77 -5.99 2.68
C PRO A 180 23.27 -5.73 2.47
N THR A 181 22.45 -6.27 3.37
CA THR A 181 20.99 -6.18 3.31
C THR A 181 20.50 -4.75 3.16
N GLY A 182 19.71 -4.51 2.11
CA GLY A 182 19.04 -3.24 1.87
C GLY A 182 19.82 -2.24 1.04
N TRP A 183 21.11 -2.47 0.77
CA TRP A 183 21.86 -1.69 -0.22
C TRP A 183 21.76 -2.29 -1.61
N THR A 184 21.79 -1.42 -2.62
CA THR A 184 21.87 -1.84 -4.02
C THR A 184 22.73 -0.87 -4.80
N ASP A 185 23.26 -1.39 -5.89
CA ASP A 185 23.92 -0.64 -6.95
C ASP A 185 23.02 0.51 -7.46
N PRO A 186 23.44 1.77 -7.32
CA PRO A 186 22.66 2.93 -7.75
C PRO A 186 22.44 3.03 -9.27
N SER A 187 23.46 2.79 -10.09
CA SER A 187 23.38 2.86 -11.55
C SER A 187 22.41 1.83 -12.10
N ASP A 188 22.56 0.56 -11.74
CA ASP A 188 21.63 -0.51 -12.10
C ASP A 188 20.20 -0.17 -11.68
N PHE A 189 20.04 0.40 -10.48
CA PHE A 189 18.72 0.76 -9.96
C PHE A 189 18.07 1.88 -10.79
N ILE A 190 18.82 2.96 -11.08
CA ILE A 190 18.35 4.10 -11.87
C ILE A 190 18.04 3.66 -13.30
N ASP A 191 18.93 2.93 -13.94
CA ASP A 191 18.79 2.54 -15.35
C ASP A 191 17.59 1.63 -15.59
N ALA A 192 17.28 0.75 -14.63
CA ALA A 192 16.09 -0.08 -14.64
C ALA A 192 14.80 0.70 -14.35
N ARG A 193 14.88 1.93 -13.78
CA ARG A 193 13.72 2.70 -13.26
C ARG A 193 13.68 4.14 -13.76
N ARG A 194 14.26 4.41 -14.94
CA ARG A 194 14.22 5.71 -15.62
C ARG A 194 12.81 6.25 -15.82
N SER A 195 11.86 5.36 -16.07
CA SER A 195 10.43 5.69 -16.18
C SER A 195 9.64 4.62 -15.43
N LEU A 196 8.84 5.05 -14.47
CA LEU A 196 7.89 4.21 -13.77
C LEU A 196 6.48 4.59 -14.22
N SER A 197 5.62 3.59 -14.44
CA SER A 197 4.23 3.87 -14.74
C SER A 197 3.56 4.46 -13.51
N THR A 198 3.19 5.74 -13.59
CA THR A 198 2.42 6.46 -12.57
C THR A 198 0.92 6.18 -12.67
N THR A 199 0.50 5.30 -13.59
CA THR A 199 -0.89 4.84 -13.63
C THR A 199 -1.16 4.16 -12.29
N PRO A 200 -2.14 4.65 -11.49
CA PRO A 200 -2.45 4.07 -10.20
C PRO A 200 -2.62 2.57 -10.37
N GLN A 201 -1.78 1.78 -9.69
CA GLN A 201 -1.93 0.34 -9.77
C GLN A 201 -3.25 -0.01 -9.08
N THR A 202 -4.14 -0.62 -9.84
CA THR A 202 -5.42 -1.09 -9.34
C THR A 202 -5.48 -2.61 -9.38
N GLY A 203 -6.41 -3.15 -8.59
CA GLY A 203 -6.80 -4.54 -8.57
C GLY A 203 -8.31 -4.70 -8.58
N SER A 204 -8.75 -5.93 -8.34
CA SER A 204 -10.17 -6.27 -8.30
C SER A 204 -10.53 -7.13 -7.11
N ILE A 205 -11.74 -6.91 -6.59
CA ILE A 205 -12.33 -7.71 -5.51
C ILE A 205 -13.58 -8.40 -6.06
N ARG A 206 -13.64 -9.72 -5.86
CA ARG A 206 -14.81 -10.54 -6.15
C ARG A 206 -15.19 -11.35 -4.92
N VAL A 207 -16.50 -11.37 -4.62
CA VAL A 207 -17.03 -12.08 -3.46
C VAL A 207 -18.14 -13.04 -3.88
N SER A 208 -18.01 -14.31 -3.53
CA SER A 208 -19.07 -15.32 -3.68
C SER A 208 -19.81 -15.47 -2.35
N ILE A 209 -21.13 -15.28 -2.37
CA ILE A 209 -21.97 -15.43 -1.19
C ILE A 209 -22.43 -16.88 -1.04
N VAL A 210 -22.30 -17.40 0.18
CA VAL A 210 -22.58 -18.79 0.54
C VAL A 210 -23.69 -18.84 1.61
N PRO A 211 -24.69 -19.75 1.50
CA PRO A 211 -24.97 -20.60 0.35
C PRO A 211 -25.57 -19.82 -0.83
N GLN A 212 -25.60 -20.44 -2.03
CA GLN A 212 -26.19 -19.83 -3.23
C GLN A 212 -27.65 -19.40 -3.01
N ALA A 213 -28.43 -20.15 -2.23
CA ALA A 213 -29.80 -19.78 -1.89
C ALA A 213 -29.89 -18.41 -1.15
N ALA A 214 -28.89 -18.03 -0.37
CA ALA A 214 -28.85 -16.70 0.25
C ALA A 214 -28.56 -15.61 -0.80
N ALA A 215 -27.67 -15.89 -1.76
CA ALA A 215 -27.42 -14.98 -2.89
C ALA A 215 -28.68 -14.75 -3.73
N GLU A 216 -29.43 -15.83 -4.01
CA GLU A 216 -30.71 -15.78 -4.74
C GLU A 216 -31.81 -15.05 -3.93
N ALA A 217 -31.78 -15.16 -2.60
CA ALA A 217 -32.64 -14.41 -1.70
C ALA A 217 -32.27 -12.91 -1.57
N GLY A 218 -31.26 -12.44 -2.31
CA GLY A 218 -30.88 -11.03 -2.37
C GLY A 218 -29.77 -10.63 -1.39
N ALA A 219 -29.00 -11.58 -0.86
CA ALA A 219 -27.77 -11.26 -0.14
C ALA A 219 -26.79 -10.56 -1.09
N GLN A 220 -26.12 -9.55 -0.57
CA GLN A 220 -25.19 -8.71 -1.33
C GLN A 220 -23.97 -8.38 -0.47
N TRP A 221 -22.92 -7.88 -1.10
CA TRP A 221 -21.69 -7.45 -0.45
C TRP A 221 -21.30 -6.05 -0.92
N ARG A 222 -20.47 -5.36 -0.14
CA ARG A 222 -19.82 -4.10 -0.55
C ARG A 222 -18.53 -3.89 0.24
N VAL A 223 -17.70 -2.94 -0.19
CA VAL A 223 -16.61 -2.45 0.65
C VAL A 223 -17.18 -1.44 1.65
N VAL A 224 -16.75 -1.53 2.91
CA VAL A 224 -17.20 -0.64 3.98
C VAL A 224 -17.01 0.83 3.58
N GLY A 225 -18.06 1.62 3.75
CA GLY A 225 -18.11 3.04 3.36
C GLY A 225 -18.75 3.30 1.99
N GLU A 226 -18.94 2.27 1.15
CA GLU A 226 -19.69 2.42 -0.10
C GLU A 226 -21.21 2.41 0.13
N THR A 227 -21.95 3.09 -0.75
CA THR A 227 -23.42 3.06 -0.72
C THR A 227 -24.00 1.94 -1.60
N ALA A 228 -23.30 1.57 -2.67
CA ALA A 228 -23.74 0.57 -3.63
C ALA A 228 -23.46 -0.87 -3.17
N TRP A 229 -24.52 -1.68 -3.12
CA TRP A 229 -24.44 -3.12 -2.88
C TRP A 229 -24.22 -3.88 -4.18
N ARG A 230 -23.42 -4.96 -4.12
CA ARG A 230 -23.10 -5.81 -5.26
C ARG A 230 -23.60 -7.24 -5.04
N ASN A 231 -24.10 -7.84 -6.11
CA ASN A 231 -24.55 -9.23 -6.09
C ASN A 231 -23.37 -10.19 -5.96
N SER A 232 -23.65 -11.41 -5.49
CA SER A 232 -22.67 -12.51 -5.46
C SER A 232 -21.97 -12.66 -6.82
N GLY A 233 -20.65 -12.83 -6.79
CA GLY A 233 -19.81 -13.02 -7.97
C GLY A 233 -19.52 -11.76 -8.79
N THR A 234 -20.14 -10.61 -8.47
CA THR A 234 -19.81 -9.32 -9.13
C THR A 234 -18.36 -8.94 -8.87
N ILE A 235 -17.69 -8.34 -9.86
CA ILE A 235 -16.31 -7.84 -9.74
C ILE A 235 -16.35 -6.34 -9.47
N LYS A 236 -15.68 -5.89 -8.39
CA LYS A 236 -15.31 -4.48 -8.21
C LYS A 236 -13.91 -4.32 -8.79
N ALA A 237 -13.81 -3.76 -9.99
CA ALA A 237 -12.55 -3.43 -10.65
C ALA A 237 -12.01 -2.07 -10.18
N ASP A 238 -10.81 -1.73 -10.65
CA ASP A 238 -10.15 -0.44 -10.46
C ASP A 238 -10.01 -0.01 -8.99
N VAL A 239 -9.79 -1.00 -8.11
CA VAL A 239 -9.61 -0.77 -6.68
C VAL A 239 -8.14 -0.48 -6.42
N ALA A 240 -7.82 0.66 -5.83
CA ALA A 240 -6.45 0.98 -5.45
C ALA A 240 -5.85 -0.13 -4.56
N LEU A 241 -4.53 -0.34 -4.62
CA LEU A 241 -3.86 -1.25 -3.68
C LEU A 241 -4.08 -0.77 -2.24
N GLY A 242 -4.24 -1.71 -1.30
CA GLY A 242 -4.54 -1.40 0.09
C GLY A 242 -5.38 -2.48 0.78
N GLU A 243 -5.65 -2.24 2.06
CA GLU A 243 -6.51 -3.08 2.88
C GLU A 243 -7.95 -2.56 2.87
N TYR A 244 -8.90 -3.47 2.71
CA TYR A 244 -10.33 -3.17 2.65
C TYR A 244 -11.12 -4.11 3.54
N GLN A 245 -12.16 -3.58 4.18
CA GLN A 245 -13.19 -4.40 4.82
C GLN A 245 -14.37 -4.60 3.86
N VAL A 246 -14.76 -5.85 3.67
CA VAL A 246 -15.94 -6.27 2.94
C VAL A 246 -17.05 -6.57 3.95
N GLU A 247 -18.20 -5.93 3.79
CA GLU A 247 -19.39 -6.16 4.62
C GLU A 247 -20.51 -6.82 3.82
N PHE A 248 -21.40 -7.48 4.56
CA PHE A 248 -22.45 -8.34 4.03
C PHE A 248 -23.83 -7.81 4.40
N LYS A 249 -24.76 -7.88 3.45
CA LYS A 249 -26.10 -7.31 3.62
C LYS A 249 -26.96 -8.21 4.49
N THR A 250 -27.60 -7.64 5.50
CA THR A 250 -28.68 -8.32 6.23
C THR A 250 -29.88 -8.53 5.30
N ILE A 251 -30.40 -9.76 5.25
CA ILE A 251 -31.60 -10.10 4.48
C ILE A 251 -32.60 -10.83 5.38
N ALA A 252 -33.90 -10.65 5.11
CA ALA A 252 -34.96 -11.27 5.90
C ALA A 252 -34.93 -12.80 5.74
N GLY A 253 -35.16 -13.53 6.85
CA GLY A 253 -35.15 -14.99 6.84
C GLY A 253 -33.76 -15.63 6.86
N TRP A 254 -32.68 -14.84 6.86
CA TRP A 254 -31.31 -15.33 7.01
C TRP A 254 -30.59 -14.61 8.14
N GLY A 255 -30.04 -15.37 9.07
CA GLY A 255 -29.40 -14.85 10.27
C GLY A 255 -28.61 -15.92 11.02
N PRO A 256 -27.47 -15.57 11.63
CA PRO A 256 -26.88 -14.22 11.66
C PRO A 256 -26.26 -13.81 10.31
N VAL A 257 -26.12 -12.50 10.08
CA VAL A 257 -25.36 -11.98 8.93
C VAL A 257 -23.88 -12.36 9.09
N PRO A 258 -23.19 -12.76 8.01
CA PRO A 258 -21.76 -13.03 8.07
C PRO A 258 -20.95 -11.84 8.59
N PRO A 259 -19.87 -12.09 9.36
CA PRO A 259 -18.97 -11.03 9.81
C PRO A 259 -18.21 -10.41 8.62
N ASN A 260 -17.75 -9.17 8.80
CA ASN A 260 -16.93 -8.49 7.80
C ASN A 260 -15.61 -9.26 7.55
N LYS A 261 -15.14 -9.25 6.30
CA LYS A 261 -13.85 -9.84 5.91
C LYS A 261 -12.85 -8.77 5.51
N VAL A 262 -11.61 -8.96 5.92
CA VAL A 262 -10.48 -8.11 5.50
C VAL A 262 -9.87 -8.69 4.23
N VAL A 263 -9.62 -7.85 3.23
CA VAL A 263 -8.92 -8.19 1.99
C VAL A 263 -7.79 -7.19 1.74
N THR A 264 -6.64 -7.68 1.28
CA THR A 264 -5.48 -6.83 0.99
C THR A 264 -5.10 -6.97 -0.48
N LEU A 265 -5.20 -5.88 -1.23
CA LEU A 265 -4.70 -5.78 -2.59
C LEU A 265 -3.25 -5.31 -2.55
N THR A 266 -2.36 -6.08 -3.14
CA THR A 266 -0.92 -5.75 -3.24
C THR A 266 -0.46 -5.83 -4.68
N ALA A 267 0.73 -5.32 -4.98
CA ALA A 267 1.30 -5.44 -6.31
C ALA A 267 1.48 -6.90 -6.77
N ALA A 268 1.68 -7.82 -5.82
CA ALA A 268 1.82 -9.26 -6.07
C ALA A 268 0.48 -10.00 -6.16
N ASN A 269 -0.59 -9.46 -5.55
CA ASN A 269 -1.90 -10.09 -5.53
C ASN A 269 -2.99 -9.03 -5.80
N ARG A 270 -3.26 -8.82 -7.10
CA ARG A 270 -4.16 -7.76 -7.59
C ARG A 270 -5.57 -8.26 -7.87
N GLU A 271 -5.83 -9.55 -7.71
CA GLU A 271 -7.16 -10.11 -7.87
C GLU A 271 -7.51 -10.94 -6.64
N ILE A 272 -8.44 -10.42 -5.83
CA ILE A 272 -8.87 -11.10 -4.59
C ILE A 272 -10.23 -11.72 -4.79
N TRP A 273 -10.29 -13.02 -4.52
CA TRP A 273 -11.47 -13.86 -4.68
C TRP A 273 -11.75 -14.51 -3.33
N ILE A 274 -12.85 -14.11 -2.69
CA ILE A 274 -13.23 -14.63 -1.38
C ILE A 274 -14.65 -15.17 -1.37
N ASN A 275 -14.92 -16.09 -0.44
CA ASN A 275 -16.28 -16.51 -0.10
C ASN A 275 -16.74 -15.79 1.17
N SER A 276 -18.03 -15.45 1.26
CA SER A 276 -18.63 -15.09 2.55
C SER A 276 -18.56 -16.27 3.52
N ASP A 277 -18.70 -16.01 4.81
CA ASP A 277 -19.14 -17.08 5.72
C ASP A 277 -20.60 -17.42 5.40
N ALA A 278 -21.06 -18.59 5.87
CA ALA A 278 -22.38 -19.10 5.50
C ALA A 278 -23.50 -18.27 6.14
N TYR A 279 -24.40 -17.74 5.32
CA TYR A 279 -25.71 -17.29 5.79
C TYR A 279 -26.51 -18.51 6.27
N SER A 280 -27.05 -18.43 7.48
CA SER A 280 -27.92 -19.47 8.03
C SER A 280 -29.39 -19.09 7.83
N GLN A 281 -30.20 -19.99 7.30
CA GLN A 281 -31.63 -19.75 7.16
C GLN A 281 -32.28 -19.79 8.56
N VAL A 282 -33.00 -18.74 8.93
CA VAL A 282 -33.78 -18.71 10.17
C VAL A 282 -35.00 -19.59 9.96
N GLN A 283 -35.05 -20.77 10.59
CA GLN A 283 -36.26 -21.59 10.56
C GLN A 283 -37.40 -20.83 11.26
N GLN A 284 -38.39 -20.39 10.50
CA GLN A 284 -39.65 -19.93 11.08
C GLN A 284 -40.45 -21.16 11.52
N LEU A 285 -40.39 -21.47 12.82
CA LEU A 285 -41.33 -22.42 13.43
C LEU A 285 -42.65 -21.68 13.61
N GLY A 286 -43.68 -22.04 12.84
CA GLY A 286 -45.04 -21.65 13.16
C GLY A 286 -45.69 -22.73 14.04
N SER A 287 -46.95 -22.53 14.41
CA SER A 287 -47.69 -23.52 15.20
C SER A 287 -49.08 -23.79 14.62
N ILE A 288 -49.50 -25.05 14.69
CA ILE A 288 -50.85 -25.50 14.30
C ILE A 288 -51.61 -25.86 15.58
N ARG A 289 -52.83 -25.34 15.70
CA ARG A 289 -53.82 -25.75 16.71
C ARG A 289 -55.09 -26.16 15.99
N VAL A 290 -55.59 -27.37 16.25
CA VAL A 290 -56.83 -27.89 15.66
C VAL A 290 -57.89 -28.05 16.75
N SER A 291 -59.07 -27.48 16.52
CA SER A 291 -60.25 -27.72 17.35
C SER A 291 -61.19 -28.68 16.63
N ILE A 292 -61.41 -29.87 17.20
CA ILE A 292 -62.34 -30.88 16.65
C ILE A 292 -63.75 -30.56 17.15
N VAL A 293 -64.69 -30.40 16.23
CA VAL A 293 -66.11 -30.12 16.51
C VAL A 293 -67.03 -31.16 15.85
N PRO A 294 -68.17 -31.51 16.50
CA PRO A 294 -68.68 -31.01 17.79
C PRO A 294 -67.86 -31.50 18.99
N GLN A 295 -67.94 -30.81 20.14
CA GLN A 295 -67.16 -31.13 21.36
C GLN A 295 -67.34 -32.58 21.81
N ALA A 296 -68.53 -33.15 21.64
CA ALA A 296 -68.80 -34.55 21.94
C ALA A 296 -67.89 -35.53 21.16
N ALA A 297 -67.44 -35.17 19.96
CA ALA A 297 -66.47 -35.99 19.20
C ALA A 297 -65.07 -35.92 19.83
N ALA A 298 -64.65 -34.74 20.30
CA ALA A 298 -63.40 -34.58 21.03
C ALA A 298 -63.43 -35.33 22.38
N ASP A 299 -64.55 -35.25 23.11
CA ASP A 299 -64.74 -35.95 24.40
C ASP A 299 -64.79 -37.48 24.23
N ALA A 300 -65.29 -37.96 23.08
CA ALA A 300 -65.26 -39.37 22.68
C ALA A 300 -63.88 -39.87 22.22
N GLY A 301 -62.84 -39.02 22.26
CA GLY A 301 -61.46 -39.39 21.95
C GLY A 301 -61.03 -39.17 20.51
N ALA A 302 -61.74 -38.35 19.72
CA ALA A 302 -61.26 -37.96 18.40
C ALA A 302 -59.94 -37.17 18.51
N GLN A 303 -58.98 -37.54 17.66
CA GLN A 303 -57.64 -36.93 17.63
C GLN A 303 -57.31 -36.46 16.22
N TRP A 304 -56.33 -35.57 16.12
CA TRP A 304 -55.80 -35.07 14.86
C TRP A 304 -54.30 -35.32 14.76
N ARG A 305 -53.77 -35.40 13.55
CA ARG A 305 -52.34 -35.41 13.26
C ARG A 305 -52.08 -34.67 11.95
N VAL A 306 -50.87 -34.16 11.77
CA VAL A 306 -50.46 -33.71 10.43
C VAL A 306 -50.20 -34.95 9.58
N VAL A 307 -50.62 -34.90 8.32
CA VAL A 307 -50.38 -36.01 7.39
C VAL A 307 -48.86 -36.25 7.28
N GLY A 308 -48.43 -37.49 7.53
CA GLY A 308 -47.02 -37.88 7.56
C GLY A 308 -46.45 -38.10 8.97
N GLU A 309 -47.14 -37.68 10.02
CA GLU A 309 -46.73 -37.95 11.40
C GLU A 309 -47.32 -39.25 11.96
N THR A 310 -46.65 -39.84 12.95
CA THR A 310 -47.14 -41.02 13.67
C THR A 310 -47.90 -40.67 14.95
N THR A 311 -47.72 -39.46 15.48
CA THR A 311 -48.31 -39.03 16.76
C THR A 311 -49.67 -38.36 16.55
N TRP A 312 -50.70 -38.95 17.15
CA TRP A 312 -52.03 -38.36 17.27
C TRP A 312 -52.09 -37.38 18.46
N ARG A 313 -52.82 -36.29 18.30
CA ARG A 313 -52.93 -35.20 19.28
C ARG A 313 -54.40 -34.90 19.58
N ASN A 314 -54.69 -34.54 20.84
CA ASN A 314 -56.03 -34.16 21.26
C ASN A 314 -56.42 -32.78 20.69
N SER A 315 -57.72 -32.53 20.59
CA SER A 315 -58.28 -31.21 20.28
C SER A 315 -57.63 -30.10 21.13
N GLY A 316 -57.29 -28.97 20.52
CA GLY A 316 -56.66 -27.82 21.18
C GLY A 316 -55.16 -27.95 21.45
N THR A 317 -54.54 -29.11 21.21
CA THR A 317 -53.09 -29.29 21.32
C THR A 317 -52.36 -28.41 20.30
N ILE A 318 -51.23 -27.80 20.67
CA ILE A 318 -50.38 -27.02 19.76
C ILE A 318 -49.26 -27.95 19.25
N SER A 319 -49.07 -28.02 17.93
CA SER A 319 -47.87 -28.63 17.32
C SER A 319 -46.99 -27.55 16.70
N LEU A 320 -45.69 -27.59 16.98
CA LEU A 320 -44.72 -26.77 16.26
C LEU A 320 -44.56 -27.35 14.85
N ALA A 321 -44.88 -26.56 13.84
CA ALA A 321 -44.74 -26.95 12.44
C ALA A 321 -43.57 -26.20 11.82
N ARG A 322 -42.70 -26.96 11.14
CA ARG A 322 -41.75 -26.38 10.20
C ARG A 322 -42.55 -26.02 8.96
N PHE A 323 -42.82 -24.74 8.77
CA PHE A 323 -43.31 -24.25 7.49
C PHE A 323 -42.08 -24.10 6.61
N ALA A 324 -41.98 -24.97 5.60
CA ALA A 324 -40.97 -24.88 4.55
C ALA A 324 -41.35 -23.78 3.56
#